data_AF-A0A4P7UCR5-F1
#
_entry.id   AF-A0A4P7UCR5-F1
#
_cell.length_a   1.000
_cell.length_b   1.000
_cell.length_c   1.000
_cell.angle_alpha   90.00
_cell.angle_beta   90.00
_cell.angle_gamma   90.00
#
_symmetry.space_group_name_H-M   'P 1'
#
loop_
_entity.id
_entity.type
_entity.pdbx_description
1 polymer ?
#
loop_
_entity_poly.entity_id
_entity_poly.type
_entity_poly.pdbx_seq_one_letter_code
_entity_poly.pdbx_strand_id
1 'polypeptide(L)'
;MHGSVVALKDPAQPGQEAPCTRVVDLEEGPVWNSCDIAVQSFSPDGTLALVEDAYGSGWGDPRLGIADAATGEVLFWINPHGEQGGFPTGVWEDADHVVVPSFNSVGQNWRLFRVSTTGEVEQAGPSVDGDDMLFPYVPPANP
;
A
#
# COMPACT_ATOMS: atom_id res chain seq x y z
N MET A 1 -13.10 -13.54 -7.65
CA MET A 1 -13.81 -13.46 -6.36
C MET A 1 -15.06 -12.62 -6.59
N HIS A 2 -16.25 -13.13 -6.26
CA HIS A 2 -17.53 -12.42 -6.44
C HIS A 2 -18.21 -12.10 -5.08
N GLY A 3 -17.50 -12.31 -3.97
CA GLY A 3 -17.92 -11.95 -2.61
C GLY A 3 -17.37 -10.60 -2.16
N SER A 4 -17.98 -10.03 -1.12
CA SER A 4 -17.46 -8.83 -0.48
C SER A 4 -16.28 -9.21 0.41
N VAL A 5 -15.06 -8.94 -0.04
CA VAL A 5 -13.82 -9.22 0.71
C VAL A 5 -13.43 -8.01 1.55
N VAL A 6 -13.06 -8.24 2.81
CA VAL A 6 -12.61 -7.20 3.74
C VAL A 6 -11.29 -7.58 4.39
N ALA A 7 -10.43 -6.58 4.62
CA ALA A 7 -9.23 -6.72 5.44
C ALA A 7 -9.46 -6.13 6.82
N LEU A 8 -9.11 -6.88 7.86
CA LEU A 8 -9.24 -6.51 9.26
C LEU A 8 -7.85 -6.43 9.89
N LYS A 9 -7.57 -5.34 10.60
CA LYS A 9 -6.37 -5.21 11.42
C LYS A 9 -6.67 -5.73 12.82
N ASP A 10 -6.20 -6.94 13.11
CA ASP A 10 -6.31 -7.55 14.43
C ASP A 10 -5.27 -6.92 15.37
N PRO A 11 -5.64 -6.52 16.60
CA PRO A 11 -4.72 -5.91 17.53
C PRO A 11 -3.63 -6.89 17.94
N ALA A 12 -2.41 -6.37 18.09
CA ALA A 12 -1.27 -7.14 18.60
C ALA A 12 -1.64 -7.79 19.95
N GLN A 13 -1.47 -9.11 20.04
CA GLN A 13 -1.67 -9.87 21.26
C GLN A 13 -0.40 -9.82 22.13
N PRO A 14 -0.49 -10.11 23.45
CA PRO A 14 0.69 -10.19 24.31
C PRO A 14 1.75 -11.14 23.74
N GLY A 15 2.96 -10.61 23.50
CA GLY A 15 4.06 -11.36 22.90
C GLY A 15 4.18 -11.24 21.37
N GLN A 16 3.32 -10.47 20.71
CA GLN A 16 3.46 -10.10 19.30
C GLN A 16 4.09 -8.71 19.15
N GLU A 17 5.00 -8.58 18.19
CA GLU A 17 5.69 -7.32 17.89
C GLU A 17 4.85 -6.37 17.02
N ALA A 18 3.88 -6.90 16.27
CA ALA A 18 3.05 -6.15 15.33
C ALA A 18 1.58 -6.62 15.31
N PRO A 19 0.62 -5.76 14.95
CA PRO A 19 -0.74 -6.17 14.63
C PRO A 19 -0.74 -7.04 13.38
N CYS A 20 -1.67 -7.99 13.30
CA CYS A 20 -1.81 -8.86 12.13
C CYS A 20 -2.97 -8.40 11.27
N THR A 21 -2.87 -8.63 9.97
CA THR A 21 -3.98 -8.48 9.03
C THR A 21 -4.64 -9.82 8.79
N ARG A 22 -5.97 -9.80 8.71
CA ARG A 22 -6.79 -10.94 8.32
C ARG A 22 -7.74 -10.54 7.22
N VAL A 23 -7.75 -11.31 6.15
CA VAL A 23 -8.68 -11.14 5.03
C VAL A 23 -9.79 -12.17 5.15
N VAL A 24 -11.03 -11.68 5.00
CA VAL A 24 -12.25 -12.45 5.15
C VAL A 24 -13.15 -12.16 3.96
N ASP A 25 -13.61 -13.21 3.30
CA ASP A 25 -14.76 -13.14 2.42
C ASP A 25 -16.01 -13.22 3.31
N LEU A 26 -16.91 -12.24 3.20
CA LEU A 26 -18.08 -12.18 4.08
C LEU A 26 -19.09 -13.31 3.86
N GLU A 27 -19.01 -14.03 2.73
CA GLU A 27 -19.87 -15.14 2.40
C GLU A 27 -19.18 -16.49 2.67
N GLU A 28 -17.90 -16.60 2.30
CA GLU A 28 -17.14 -17.86 2.36
C GLU A 28 -16.31 -18.01 3.66
N GLY A 29 -16.04 -16.91 4.36
CA GLY A 29 -15.30 -16.90 5.61
C GLY A 29 -13.82 -16.52 5.47
N PRO A 30 -12.95 -16.96 6.41
CA PRO A 30 -11.54 -16.57 6.41
C PRO A 30 -10.81 -16.99 5.12
N VAL A 31 -10.07 -16.06 4.51
CA VAL A 31 -9.25 -16.32 3.31
C VAL A 31 -7.80 -16.56 3.72
N TRP A 32 -7.18 -15.57 4.35
CA TRP A 32 -5.79 -15.65 4.82
C TRP A 32 -5.52 -14.65 5.96
N ASN A 33 -4.38 -14.82 6.63
CA ASN A 33 -3.89 -13.90 7.65
C ASN A 33 -2.37 -13.73 7.52
N SER A 34 -1.87 -12.55 7.86
CA SER A 34 -0.44 -12.24 7.87
C SER A 34 -0.11 -11.26 9.01
N CYS A 35 1.03 -11.46 9.66
CA CYS A 35 1.57 -10.51 10.62
C CYS A 35 2.78 -9.74 10.07
N ASP A 36 3.14 -10.01 8.81
CA ASP A 36 4.26 -9.35 8.13
C ASP A 36 3.78 -8.18 7.26
N ILE A 37 2.54 -8.26 6.75
CA ILE A 37 1.97 -7.23 5.86
C ILE A 37 0.60 -6.73 6.35
N ALA A 38 0.28 -5.49 6.00
CA ALA A 38 -1.05 -4.92 6.14
C ALA A 38 -1.66 -4.55 4.79
N VAL A 39 -2.96 -4.78 4.62
CA VAL A 39 -3.69 -4.40 3.40
C VAL A 39 -4.14 -2.95 3.53
N GLN A 40 -3.72 -2.09 2.60
CA GLN A 40 -4.25 -0.73 2.46
C GLN A 40 -5.58 -0.74 1.69
N SER A 41 -5.64 -1.45 0.56
CA SER A 41 -6.82 -1.51 -0.30
C SER A 41 -6.76 -2.70 -1.25
N PHE A 42 -7.92 -3.11 -1.79
CA PHE A 42 -8.03 -4.09 -2.87
C PHE A 42 -8.15 -3.38 -4.22
N SER A 43 -7.66 -4.01 -5.29
CA SER A 43 -7.87 -3.55 -6.66
C SER A 43 -9.36 -3.51 -7.00
N PRO A 44 -9.79 -2.67 -7.97
CA PRO A 44 -11.18 -2.58 -8.38
C PRO A 44 -11.83 -3.91 -8.81
N ASP A 45 -11.06 -4.85 -9.35
CA ASP A 45 -11.51 -6.19 -9.74
C ASP A 45 -11.37 -7.24 -8.61
N GLY A 46 -10.80 -6.83 -7.47
CA GLY A 46 -10.60 -7.63 -6.27
C GLY A 46 -9.53 -8.72 -6.39
N THR A 47 -8.73 -8.75 -7.46
CA THR A 47 -7.73 -9.80 -7.67
C THR A 47 -6.40 -9.51 -6.97
N LEU A 48 -6.12 -8.24 -6.67
CA LEU A 48 -4.88 -7.79 -6.05
C LEU A 48 -5.15 -6.96 -4.79
N ALA A 49 -4.15 -6.88 -3.93
CA ALA A 49 -4.14 -6.03 -2.75
C ALA A 49 -2.90 -5.12 -2.79
N LEU A 50 -3.12 -3.84 -2.52
CA LEU A 50 -2.04 -2.93 -2.16
C LEU A 50 -1.73 -3.16 -0.67
N VAL A 51 -0.49 -3.50 -0.38
CA VAL A 51 -0.04 -3.85 0.96
C VAL A 51 1.13 -2.98 1.41
N GLU A 52 1.36 -2.96 2.70
CA GLU A 52 2.44 -2.27 3.39
C GLU A 52 3.04 -3.20 4.45
N ASP A 53 4.12 -2.80 5.11
CA ASP A 53 4.67 -3.60 6.21
C ASP A 53 3.72 -3.51 7.42
N ALA A 54 3.41 -4.64 8.07
CA ALA A 54 2.45 -4.62 9.18
C ALA A 54 2.90 -3.75 10.36
N TYR A 55 4.22 -3.59 10.49
CA TYR A 55 4.87 -2.72 11.46
C TYR A 55 5.36 -1.43 10.78
N GLY A 56 4.58 -0.36 10.94
CA GLY A 56 4.96 0.97 10.48
C GLY A 56 5.57 1.82 11.59
N SER A 57 6.56 2.65 11.23
CA SER A 57 7.20 3.62 12.15
C SER A 57 6.32 4.83 12.48
N GLY A 58 5.14 4.94 11.84
CA GLY A 58 4.19 6.04 11.98
C GLY A 58 4.37 7.18 10.97
N TRP A 59 5.46 7.20 10.20
CA TRP A 59 5.74 8.23 9.19
C TRP A 59 5.36 7.80 7.76
N GLY A 60 5.10 6.52 7.56
CA GLY A 60 4.92 5.89 6.25
C GLY A 60 5.95 4.80 6.05
N ASP A 61 5.54 3.74 5.36
CA ASP A 61 6.43 2.59 5.17
C ASP A 61 7.46 2.89 4.08
N PRO A 62 8.67 2.33 4.18
CA PRO A 62 9.72 2.53 3.19
C PRO A 62 9.39 1.84 1.86
N ARG A 63 8.35 1.00 1.83
CA ARG A 63 7.89 0.26 0.66
C ARG A 63 6.40 0.02 0.72
N LEU A 64 5.79 -0.09 -0.45
CA LEU A 64 4.47 -0.67 -0.65
C LEU A 64 4.60 -1.96 -1.47
N GLY A 65 3.64 -2.86 -1.41
CA GLY A 65 3.66 -4.11 -2.15
C GLY A 65 2.37 -4.30 -2.93
N ILE A 66 2.46 -5.07 -4.02
CA ILE A 66 1.30 -5.65 -4.68
C ILE A 66 1.26 -7.13 -4.32
N ALA A 67 0.15 -7.58 -3.76
CA ALA A 67 -0.06 -8.96 -3.35
C ALA A 67 -1.27 -9.57 -4.07
N ASP A 68 -1.24 -10.88 -4.25
CA ASP A 68 -2.41 -11.66 -4.67
C ASP A 68 -3.47 -11.63 -3.55
N ALA A 69 -4.69 -11.17 -3.88
CA ALA A 69 -5.72 -10.96 -2.86
C ALA A 69 -6.32 -12.28 -2.32
N ALA A 70 -6.19 -13.39 -3.05
CA ALA A 70 -6.70 -14.69 -2.62
C ALA A 70 -5.74 -15.42 -1.67
N THR A 71 -4.45 -15.11 -1.71
CA THR A 71 -3.41 -15.84 -0.96
C THR A 71 -2.63 -14.97 0.01
N GLY A 72 -2.58 -13.66 -0.22
CA GLY A 72 -1.71 -12.73 0.50
C GLY A 72 -0.25 -12.81 0.06
N GLU A 73 0.07 -13.56 -1.00
CA GLU A 73 1.44 -13.64 -1.54
C GLU A 73 1.83 -12.31 -2.18
N VAL A 74 2.91 -11.69 -1.67
CA VAL A 74 3.46 -10.46 -2.25
C VAL A 74 4.17 -10.78 -3.55
N LEU A 75 3.68 -10.23 -4.65
CA LEU A 75 4.24 -10.42 -5.99
C LEU A 75 5.51 -9.58 -6.17
N PHE A 76 5.50 -8.33 -5.69
CA PHE A 76 6.67 -7.45 -5.65
C PHE A 76 6.49 -6.29 -4.68
N TRP A 77 7.63 -5.70 -4.30
CA TRP A 77 7.72 -4.48 -3.49
C TRP A 77 8.12 -3.28 -4.34
N ILE A 78 7.49 -2.15 -4.07
CA ILE A 78 7.72 -0.82 -4.62
C ILE A 78 8.60 -0.06 -3.65
N ASN A 79 9.85 0.21 -4.03
CA ASN A 79 10.79 0.96 -3.20
C ASN A 79 11.80 1.78 -4.05
N PRO A 80 11.37 2.89 -4.67
CA PRO A 80 12.19 3.69 -5.57
C PRO A 80 13.27 4.52 -4.85
N HIS A 81 13.19 4.64 -3.52
CA HIS A 81 14.08 5.48 -2.71
C HIS A 81 14.90 4.70 -1.67
N GLY A 82 14.75 3.38 -1.61
CA GLY A 82 15.34 2.56 -0.55
C GLY A 82 14.82 2.97 0.83
N GLU A 83 15.68 2.83 1.84
CA GLU A 83 15.36 3.19 3.24
C GLU A 83 15.19 4.71 3.48
N GLN A 84 15.47 5.54 2.47
CA GLN A 84 15.34 7.00 2.54
C GLN A 84 13.98 7.51 2.01
N GLY A 85 13.12 6.58 1.58
CA GLY A 85 11.78 6.86 1.09
C GLY A 85 10.70 6.66 2.14
N GLY A 86 9.58 7.34 1.96
CA GLY A 86 8.34 7.06 2.69
C GLY A 86 7.15 7.08 1.75
N PHE A 87 6.19 6.20 2.01
CA PHE A 87 4.90 6.16 1.36
C PHE A 87 3.80 6.44 2.37
N PRO A 88 3.04 7.54 2.26
CA PRO A 88 1.93 7.78 3.17
C PRO A 88 0.71 6.90 2.85
N THR A 89 0.37 6.73 1.58
CA THR A 89 -0.72 5.86 1.10
C THR A 89 -0.62 5.71 -0.42
N GLY A 90 -1.17 4.62 -0.98
CA GLY A 90 -1.40 4.48 -2.41
C GLY A 90 -2.88 4.33 -2.75
N VAL A 91 -3.25 4.70 -3.97
CA VAL A 91 -4.62 4.56 -4.49
C VAL A 91 -4.62 3.83 -5.83
N TRP A 92 -5.57 2.92 -6.02
CA TRP A 92 -5.79 2.30 -7.32
C TRP A 92 -6.35 3.32 -8.30
N GLU A 93 -5.70 3.46 -9.45
CA GLU A 93 -6.22 4.23 -10.59
C GLU A 93 -7.20 3.37 -11.40
N ASP A 94 -6.83 2.12 -11.63
CA ASP A 94 -7.62 1.08 -12.30
C ASP A 94 -7.21 -0.31 -11.76
N ALA A 95 -7.58 -1.41 -12.42
CA ALA A 95 -7.22 -2.77 -11.99
C ALA A 95 -5.74 -3.10 -12.17
N ASP A 96 -5.04 -2.35 -13.03
CA ASP A 96 -3.68 -2.62 -13.47
C ASP A 96 -2.67 -1.58 -12.94
N HIS A 97 -3.13 -0.50 -12.29
CA HIS A 97 -2.27 0.60 -11.86
C HIS A 97 -2.61 1.17 -10.49
N VAL A 98 -1.57 1.46 -9.72
CA VAL A 98 -1.63 2.21 -8.46
C VAL A 98 -0.86 3.52 -8.61
N VAL A 99 -1.43 4.60 -8.09
CA VAL A 99 -0.76 5.89 -7.94
C VAL A 99 -0.29 6.04 -6.50
N VAL A 100 1.01 6.25 -6.32
CA VAL A 100 1.66 6.31 -5.00
C VAL A 100 2.46 7.62 -4.85
N PRO A 101 2.04 8.56 -3.99
CA PRO A 101 2.93 9.62 -3.52
C PRO A 101 4.09 9.01 -2.73
N SER A 102 5.28 9.55 -2.92
CA SER A 102 6.47 9.15 -2.17
C SER A 102 7.30 10.37 -1.82
N PHE A 103 7.82 10.38 -0.60
CA PHE A 103 8.74 11.41 -0.14
C PHE A 103 10.16 10.85 -0.06
N ASN A 104 11.13 11.65 -0.50
CA ASN A 104 12.55 11.34 -0.40
C ASN A 104 13.21 12.28 0.63
N SER A 105 13.65 11.73 1.75
CA SER A 105 14.21 12.50 2.87
C SER A 105 15.56 13.15 2.55
N VAL A 106 16.38 12.53 1.70
CA VAL A 106 17.69 13.07 1.30
C VAL A 106 17.53 14.25 0.37
N GLY A 107 16.61 14.12 -0.60
CA GLY A 107 16.36 15.15 -1.60
C GLY A 107 15.36 16.22 -1.16
N GLN A 108 14.68 16.02 -0.03
CA GLN A 108 13.57 16.86 0.47
C GLN A 108 12.56 17.20 -0.63
N ASN A 109 12.09 16.16 -1.32
CA ASN A 109 11.11 16.30 -2.38
C ASN A 109 10.10 15.15 -2.41
N TRP A 110 8.93 15.50 -2.91
CA TRP A 110 7.81 14.63 -3.19
C TRP A 110 7.78 14.23 -4.66
N ARG A 111 7.49 12.96 -4.90
CA ARG A 111 7.26 12.39 -6.24
C ARG A 111 5.94 11.66 -6.25
N LEU A 112 5.29 11.64 -7.40
CA LEU A 112 4.14 10.80 -7.65
C LEU A 112 4.60 9.70 -8.60
N PHE A 113 4.33 8.44 -8.25
CA PHE A 113 4.60 7.32 -9.12
C PHE A 113 3.30 6.67 -9.56
N ARG A 114 3.26 6.26 -10.83
CA ARG A 114 2.27 5.35 -11.38
C ARG A 114 2.95 3.99 -11.50
N VAL A 115 2.38 2.99 -10.84
CA VAL A 115 2.97 1.64 -10.74
C VAL A 115 2.02 0.65 -11.38
N SER A 116 2.52 -0.09 -12.37
CA SER A 116 1.81 -1.21 -12.99
C SER A 116 1.79 -2.43 -12.07
N THR A 117 0.75 -3.26 -12.15
CA THR A 117 0.66 -4.57 -11.51
C THR A 117 1.67 -5.59 -12.03
N THR A 118 2.46 -5.24 -13.05
CA THR A 118 3.62 -6.01 -13.51
C THR A 118 4.96 -5.53 -12.92
N GLY A 119 4.94 -4.48 -12.09
CA GLY A 119 6.11 -3.93 -11.41
C GLY A 119 6.81 -2.78 -12.15
N GLU A 120 6.30 -2.33 -13.28
CA GLU A 120 6.80 -1.13 -13.94
C GLU A 120 6.46 0.12 -13.12
N VAL A 121 7.45 0.99 -12.91
CA VAL A 121 7.32 2.22 -12.12
C VAL A 121 7.62 3.43 -13.00
N GLU A 122 6.63 4.29 -13.18
CA GLU A 122 6.75 5.57 -13.89
C GLU A 122 6.59 6.74 -12.92
N GLN A 123 7.40 7.80 -13.08
CA GLN A 123 7.16 9.04 -12.35
C GLN A 123 6.07 9.86 -13.05
N ALA A 124 4.94 10.04 -12.37
CA ALA A 124 3.78 10.80 -12.85
C ALA A 124 3.96 12.30 -12.56
N GLY A 125 4.72 12.99 -13.43
CA GLY A 125 4.92 14.44 -13.37
C GLY A 125 6.20 14.89 -12.64
N PRO A 126 6.43 16.20 -12.51
CA PRO A 126 7.64 16.73 -11.88
C PRO A 126 7.65 16.49 -10.37
N SER A 127 8.84 16.44 -9.77
CA SER A 127 8.98 16.44 -8.31
C SER A 127 8.61 17.80 -7.73
N VAL A 128 8.14 17.80 -6.48
CA VAL A 128 7.81 19.01 -5.71
C VAL A 128 8.72 19.06 -4.50
N ASP A 129 9.54 20.11 -4.38
CA ASP A 129 10.36 20.33 -3.19
C ASP A 129 9.45 20.62 -1.99
N GLY A 130 9.78 20.06 -0.82
CA GLY A 130 8.96 20.21 0.37
C GLY A 130 9.49 19.44 1.57
N ASP A 131 8.87 19.67 2.73
CA ASP A 131 9.08 18.84 3.91
C ASP A 131 8.13 17.63 3.91
N ASP A 132 8.30 16.77 4.90
CA ASP A 132 7.50 15.57 5.12
C ASP A 132 6.13 15.84 5.79
N MET A 133 5.79 17.11 6.04
CA MET A 133 4.57 17.53 6.73
C MET A 133 3.48 18.01 5.75
N LEU A 134 3.86 18.34 4.51
CA LEU A 134 2.97 18.84 3.48
C LEU A 134 2.81 17.80 2.38
N PHE A 135 1.63 17.17 2.27
CA PHE A 135 1.29 16.24 1.18
C PHE A 135 0.84 17.04 -0.05
N PRO A 136 1.68 17.23 -1.08
CA PRO A 136 1.34 18.13 -2.19
C PRO A 136 0.37 17.48 -3.19
N TYR A 137 0.24 16.15 -3.16
CA TYR A 137 -0.65 15.38 -4.01
C TYR A 137 -1.92 15.03 -3.24
N VAL A 138 -2.96 15.83 -3.44
CA VAL A 138 -4.29 15.56 -2.91
C VAL A 138 -5.14 15.02 -4.07
N PRO A 139 -5.57 13.74 -4.05
CA PRO A 139 -6.54 13.28 -5.03
C PRO A 139 -7.80 14.13 -4.93
N PRO A 140 -8.50 14.42 -6.04
CA PRO A 140 -9.76 15.16 -5.98
C PRO A 140 -10.70 14.44 -5.01
N ALA A 141 -11.34 15.20 -4.12
CA ALA A 141 -12.41 14.65 -3.30
C ALA A 141 -13.47 14.09 -4.24
N ASN A 142 -13.74 12.79 -4.16
CA ASN A 142 -14.83 12.20 -4.92
C ASN A 142 -16.12 12.97 -4.59
N PRO A 143 -16.92 13.39 -5.60
CA PRO A 143 -18.18 14.08 -5.39
C PRO A 143 -19.22 13.20 -4.66
#